data_AF-A0A7Y2Y9U5-F1
#
_entry.id   AF-A0A7Y2Y9U5-F1
#
_cell.length_a   1.000
_cell.length_b   1.000
_cell.length_c   1.000
_cell.angle_alpha   90.00
_cell.angle_beta   90.00
_cell.angle_gamma   90.00
#
_symmetry.space_group_name_H-M   'P 1'
#
loop_
_entity.id
_entity.type
_entity.pdbx_description
1 polymer ?
#
loop_
_entity_poly.entity_id
_entity_poly.type
_entity_poly.pdbx_seq_one_letter_code
_entity_poly.pdbx_strand_id
1 'polypeptide(L)'
;MKFNRKTVLNLLLFALVLAFFVTPLGHYGKVFLNRLFAFGPEVIAVEDRTRLKDYNWMLKDKDWNFFSFEEARGKVVFINFWASWRLPCEAELAEVQKLYQ
;
A
#
# COMPACT_ATOMS: atom_id res chain seq x y z
N MET A 1 -11.54 -38.44 27.62
CA MET A 1 -10.28 -37.68 27.69
C MET A 1 -10.55 -36.37 28.42
N LYS A 2 -10.08 -36.19 29.67
CA LYS A 2 -10.30 -34.93 30.43
C LYS A 2 -9.32 -33.89 29.89
N PHE A 3 -9.74 -33.11 28.90
CA PHE A 3 -8.92 -32.01 28.41
C PHE A 3 -8.78 -30.93 29.49
N ASN A 4 -7.54 -30.61 29.86
CA ASN A 4 -7.25 -29.49 30.75
C ASN A 4 -7.61 -28.19 30.04
N ARG A 5 -8.35 -27.29 30.72
CA ARG A 5 -8.76 -25.97 30.17
C ARG A 5 -7.57 -25.20 29.58
N LYS A 6 -6.39 -25.31 30.20
CA LYS A 6 -5.14 -24.68 29.73
C LYS A 6 -4.65 -25.27 28.39
N THR A 7 -4.79 -26.58 28.19
CA THR A 7 -4.40 -27.25 26.93
C THR A 7 -5.33 -26.85 25.80
N VAL A 8 -6.64 -26.77 26.05
CA VAL A 8 -7.62 -26.30 25.05
C VAL A 8 -7.36 -24.84 24.68
N LEU A 9 -7.11 -23.98 25.67
CA LEU A 9 -6.75 -22.56 25.44
C LEU A 9 -5.49 -22.41 24.60
N ASN A 10 -4.42 -23.17 24.88
CA ASN A 10 -3.19 -23.12 24.09
C ASN A 10 -3.42 -23.59 22.65
N LEU A 11 -4.18 -24.68 22.45
CA LEU A 11 -4.50 -25.18 21.11
C LEU A 11 -5.33 -24.17 20.30
N LEU A 12 -6.31 -23.52 20.92
CA LEU A 12 -7.08 -22.45 20.29
C LEU A 12 -6.20 -21.26 19.93
N LEU A 13 -5.25 -20.88 20.79
CA LEU A 13 -4.29 -19.81 20.50
C LEU A 13 -3.42 -20.18 19.29
N PHE A 14 -2.87 -21.38 19.23
CA PHE A 14 -2.08 -21.85 18.08
C PHE A 14 -2.91 -21.89 16.81
N ALA A 15 -4.16 -22.37 16.87
CA ALA A 15 -5.07 -22.38 15.74
C ALA A 15 -5.38 -20.96 15.24
N LEU A 16 -5.60 -20.01 16.15
CA LEU A 16 -5.83 -18.61 15.81
C LEU A 16 -4.61 -17.96 15.15
N VAL A 17 -3.41 -18.20 15.68
CA VAL A 17 -2.17 -17.72 15.10
C VAL A 17 -1.95 -18.32 13.71
N LEU A 18 -2.11 -19.64 13.55
CA LEU A 18 -2.00 -20.30 12.24
C LEU A 18 -3.03 -19.76 11.25
N ALA A 19 -4.27 -19.56 11.68
CA ALA A 19 -5.32 -18.98 10.85
C ALA A 19 -4.93 -17.56 10.39
N PHE A 20 -4.30 -16.74 11.23
CA PHE A 20 -3.82 -15.42 10.87
C PHE A 20 -2.70 -15.43 9.80
N PHE A 21 -1.93 -16.50 9.66
CA PHE A 21 -0.89 -16.58 8.62
C PHE A 21 -1.36 -17.25 7.34
N VAL A 22 -2.31 -18.19 7.42
CA VAL A 22 -2.67 -19.07 6.29
C VAL A 22 -3.98 -18.66 5.61
N THR A 23 -4.82 -17.83 6.25
CA THR A 23 -6.14 -17.47 5.71
C THR A 23 -6.21 -16.05 5.17
N PRO A 24 -7.16 -15.74 4.27
CA PRO A 24 -7.43 -14.38 3.82
C PRO A 24 -7.77 -13.40 4.96
N LEU A 25 -8.33 -13.89 6.07
CA LEU A 25 -8.61 -13.07 7.26
C LEU A 25 -7.33 -12.43 7.80
N GLY A 26 -6.24 -13.19 7.80
CA GLY A 26 -4.92 -12.72 8.15
C GLY A 26 -4.42 -11.60 7.24
N HIS A 27 -4.62 -11.76 5.93
CA HIS A 27 -4.25 -10.75 4.93
C HIS A 27 -4.97 -9.42 5.18
N TYR A 28 -6.30 -9.43 5.27
CA TYR A 28 -7.09 -8.23 5.55
C TYR A 28 -6.73 -7.61 6.91
N GLY A 29 -6.46 -8.44 7.93
CA GLY A 29 -5.98 -7.97 9.23
C GLY A 29 -4.66 -7.21 9.11
N LYS A 30 -3.70 -7.72 8.33
CA LYS A 30 -2.41 -7.04 8.10
C LYS A 30 -2.58 -5.75 7.31
N VAL A 31 -3.45 -5.72 6.29
CA VAL A 31 -3.79 -4.48 5.55
C VAL A 31 -4.36 -3.43 6.51
N PHE A 32 -5.30 -3.82 7.36
CA PHE A 32 -5.91 -2.93 8.34
C PHE A 32 -4.89 -2.38 9.33
N LEU A 33 -4.03 -3.23 9.90
CA LEU A 33 -2.96 -2.80 10.79
C LEU A 33 -1.99 -1.85 10.09
N ASN A 34 -1.62 -2.12 8.83
CA ASN A 34 -0.75 -1.24 8.07
C ASN A 34 -1.34 0.17 7.93
N ARG A 35 -2.65 0.29 7.65
CA ARG A 35 -3.35 1.58 7.60
C ARG A 35 -3.32 2.32 8.94
N LEU A 36 -3.46 1.60 10.06
CA LEU A 36 -3.44 2.21 11.40
C LEU A 36 -2.05 2.75 11.79
N PHE A 37 -0.99 2.08 11.34
CA PHE A 37 0.39 2.47 11.65
C PHE A 37 1.08 3.24 10.52
N ALA A 38 0.33 3.64 9.48
CA ALA A 38 0.86 4.43 8.38
C ALA A 38 1.11 5.87 8.85
N PHE A 39 2.38 6.27 8.90
CA PHE A 39 2.77 7.66 9.10
C PHE A 39 2.81 8.38 7.76
N GLY A 40 2.49 9.69 7.77
CA GLY A 40 2.54 10.52 6.56
C GLY A 40 3.97 10.65 6.01
N PRO A 41 4.12 10.95 4.71
CA PRO A 41 5.43 11.17 4.11
C PRO A 41 6.10 12.41 4.71
N GLU A 42 7.43 12.39 4.74
CA GLU A 42 8.22 13.54 5.15
C GLU A 42 8.11 14.67 4.11
N VAL A 43 7.80 15.89 4.57
CA VAL A 43 7.67 17.05 3.70
C VAL A 43 9.04 17.70 3.53
N ILE A 44 9.56 17.64 2.31
CA ILE A 44 10.83 18.27 1.94
C ILE A 44 10.65 19.81 1.89
N ALA A 45 11.56 20.54 2.54
CA ALA A 45 11.64 22.00 2.50
C ALA A 45 11.76 22.53 1.06
N VAL A 46 11.27 23.74 0.78
CA VAL A 46 11.18 24.25 -0.60
C VAL A 46 12.56 24.40 -1.24
N GLU A 47 13.54 24.73 -0.41
CA GLU A 47 14.94 24.97 -0.75
C GLU A 47 15.65 23.68 -1.18
N ASP A 48 15.24 22.53 -0.61
CA ASP A 48 15.84 21.21 -0.85
C ASP A 48 15.15 20.43 -2.00
N ARG A 49 14.08 20.98 -2.58
CA ARG A 49 13.33 20.30 -3.66
C ARG A 49 14.09 20.35 -4.98
N THR A 50 14.37 19.19 -5.54
CA THR A 50 14.91 19.06 -6.89
C THR A 50 13.89 19.50 -7.94
N ARG A 51 14.30 20.38 -8.86
CA ARG A 51 13.51 20.73 -10.05
C ARG A 51 13.70 19.67 -11.12
N LEU A 52 12.59 19.20 -11.69
CA LEU A 52 12.62 18.33 -12.86
C LEU A 52 13.33 19.04 -14.02
N LYS A 53 14.34 18.39 -14.60
CA LYS A 53 15.14 18.94 -15.71
C LYS A 53 14.42 18.78 -17.06
N ASP A 54 13.70 17.67 -17.21
CA ASP A 54 12.95 17.31 -18.41
C ASP A 54 11.70 16.50 -18.05
N TYR A 55 10.81 16.34 -19.02
CA TYR A 55 9.61 15.49 -18.94
C TYR A 55 9.66 14.40 -20.03
N ASN A 56 10.86 14.01 -20.49
CA ASN A 56 11.03 13.11 -21.63
C ASN A 56 10.83 11.64 -21.23
N TRP A 57 9.64 11.34 -20.71
CA TRP A 57 9.22 10.01 -20.32
C TRP A 57 8.06 9.55 -21.19
N MET A 58 8.30 8.48 -21.96
CA MET A 58 7.25 7.76 -22.68
C MET A 58 6.73 6.65 -21.77
N LEU A 59 5.49 6.81 -21.34
CA LEU A 59 4.80 5.89 -20.45
C LEU A 59 3.69 5.15 -21.20
N LYS A 60 3.13 4.13 -20.56
CA LYS A 60 1.96 3.42 -21.04
C LYS A 60 0.82 3.58 -20.06
N ASP A 61 -0.36 3.86 -20.58
CA ASP A 61 -1.59 3.87 -19.78
C ASP A 61 -2.10 2.45 -19.54
N LYS A 62 -3.26 2.36 -18.86
CA LYS A 62 -3.94 1.09 -18.56
C LYS A 62 -4.42 0.33 -19.82
N ASP A 63 -4.57 1.03 -20.94
CA ASP A 63 -5.07 0.50 -22.22
C ASP A 63 -3.91 0.24 -23.21
N TRP A 64 -2.65 0.30 -22.73
CA TRP A 64 -1.41 0.13 -23.50
C TRP A 64 -1.13 1.21 -24.54
N ASN A 65 -1.81 2.35 -24.49
CA ASN A 65 -1.49 3.49 -25.33
C ASN A 65 -0.24 4.19 -24.79
N PHE A 66 0.55 4.74 -25.72
CA PHE A 66 1.70 5.56 -25.37
C PHE A 66 1.23 6.95 -24.95
N PHE A 67 1.72 7.42 -23.81
CA PHE A 67 1.47 8.74 -23.25
C PHE A 67 2.82 9.42 -22.96
N SER A 68 2.97 10.67 -23.43
CA SER A 68 4.17 11.46 -23.16
C SER A 68 3.96 12.29 -21.90
N PHE A 69 4.90 12.18 -20.96
CA PHE A 69 4.84 12.95 -19.72
C PHE A 69 4.95 14.48 -19.93
N GLU A 70 5.38 14.93 -21.12
CA GLU A 70 5.33 16.34 -21.53
C GLU A 70 3.92 16.95 -21.44
N GLU A 71 2.86 16.15 -21.63
CA GLU A 71 1.47 16.60 -21.50
C GLU A 71 1.07 17.01 -20.06
N ALA A 72 1.88 16.59 -19.08
CA ALA A 72 1.71 16.94 -17.67
C ALA A 72 2.41 18.25 -17.29
N ARG A 73 3.14 18.88 -18.21
CA ARG A 73 3.87 20.13 -17.98
C ARG A 73 2.93 21.24 -17.50
N GLY A 74 3.30 21.87 -16.39
CA GLY A 74 2.51 22.95 -15.78
C GLY A 74 1.31 22.49 -14.95
N LYS A 75 1.06 21.18 -14.85
CA LYS A 75 0.02 20.60 -13.98
C LYS A 75 0.64 20.13 -12.68
N VAL A 76 -0.17 20.12 -11.61
CA VAL A 76 0.20 19.43 -10.37
C VAL A 76 0.03 17.94 -10.60
N VAL A 77 1.11 17.18 -10.45
CA VAL A 77 1.14 15.73 -10.70
C VAL A 77 1.49 15.01 -9.40
N PHE A 78 0.66 14.05 -9.03
CA PHE A 78 0.96 13.08 -7.98
C PHE A 78 1.51 11.80 -8.63
N ILE A 79 2.72 11.40 -8.25
CA ILE A 79 3.38 10.18 -8.76
C ILE A 79 3.49 9.19 -7.61
N ASN A 80 2.93 7.99 -7.80
CA ASN A 80 3.01 6.89 -6.85
C ASN A 80 3.66 5.67 -7.49
N PHE A 81 4.75 5.18 -6.90
CA PHE A 81 5.41 3.94 -7.32
C PHE A 81 4.90 2.79 -6.45
N TRP A 82 4.12 1.89 -7.04
CA TRP A 82 3.47 0.80 -6.32
C TRP A 82 3.66 -0.53 -7.04
N ALA A 83 3.36 -1.62 -6.34
CA ALA A 83 3.27 -2.93 -6.95
C ALA A 83 2.18 -3.77 -6.29
N SER A 84 1.47 -4.59 -7.08
CA SER A 84 0.31 -5.39 -6.63
C SER A 84 0.61 -6.41 -5.54
N TRP A 85 1.86 -6.77 -5.36
CA TRP A 85 2.34 -7.77 -4.40
C TRP A 85 2.90 -7.16 -3.11
N ARG A 86 2.90 -5.82 -2.99
CA ARG A 86 3.33 -5.13 -1.76
C ARG A 86 2.12 -4.77 -0.91
N LEU A 87 2.05 -5.37 0.27
CA LEU A 87 0.96 -5.15 1.24
C LEU A 87 0.73 -3.66 1.60
N PRO A 88 1.77 -2.83 1.85
CA PRO A 88 1.55 -1.41 2.14
C PRO A 88 0.92 -0.67 0.96
N CYS A 89 1.28 -1.02 -0.27
CA CYS A 89 0.71 -0.39 -1.46
C CYS A 89 -0.78 -0.70 -1.62
N GLU A 90 -1.20 -1.93 -1.33
CA GLU A 90 -2.62 -2.32 -1.30
C GLU A 90 -3.39 -1.55 -0.21
N ALA A 91 -2.75 -1.35 0.94
CA ALA A 91 -3.31 -0.56 2.03
C ALA A 91 -3.53 0.91 1.62
N GLU A 92 -2.56 1.52 0.95
CA GLU A 92 -2.57 2.93 0.49
C GLU A 92 -3.52 3.19 -0.69
N LEU A 93 -3.75 2.19 -1.55
CA LEU A 93 -4.48 2.36 -2.81
C LEU A 93 -5.86 3.01 -2.64
N ALA A 94 -6.58 2.67 -1.57
CA ALA A 94 -7.90 3.24 -1.28
C ALA A 94 -7.85 4.75 -0.99
N GLU A 95 -6.82 5.22 -0.28
CA GLU A 95 -6.66 6.64 0.03
C GLU A 95 -6.14 7.42 -1.19
N VAL A 96 -5.23 6.82 -1.97
CA VAL A 96 -4.79 7.39 -3.26
C VAL A 96 -5.98 7.57 -4.21
N GLN A 97 -6.90 6.60 -4.25
CA GLN A 97 -8.11 6.71 -5.05
C GLN A 97 -9.03 7.85 -4.57
N LYS A 98 -9.15 8.07 -3.25
CA LYS A 98 -9.89 9.22 -2.70
C LYS A 98 -9.22 10.55 -2.99
N LEU A 99 -7.89 10.61 -3.06
CA LEU A 99 -7.16 11.82 -3.45
C LEU A 99 -7.39 12.19 -4.92
N TYR A 100 -7.57 11.17 -5.77
CA TYR A 100 -7.78 11.35 -7.20
C TYR A 100 -9.21 11.79 -7.56
N GLN A 101 -10.21 11.37 -6.77
CA GLN A 101 -11.63 11.70 -6.96
C GLN A 101 -11.96 13.08 -6.42
#